data_AF-A0A7C7MVI9-F1
#
_entry.id   AF-A0A7C7MVI9-F1
#
_cell.length_a   1.000
_cell.length_b   1.000
_cell.length_c   1.000
_cell.angle_alpha   90.00
_cell.angle_beta   90.00
_cell.angle_gamma   90.00
#
_symmetry.space_group_name_H-M   'P 1'
#
loop_
_entity.id
_entity.type
_entity.pdbx_description
1 polymer ?
#
loop_
_entity_poly.entity_id
_entity_poly.type
_entity_poly.pdbx_seq_one_letter_code
_entity_poly.pdbx_strand_id
1 'polypeptide(L)'
;MKYYTLALLCTILFTACKGTKGITGETKNLTAKNIVAAHLKAAPEFNTMAARVLVQYEDDKKQQSITISLRMEKDRVIWMKASILGITLAKAMITTDRVQYYETVGNTYFDGDFSLLSDWLGTEIDFQKAQSILLGQSIFNLENGKYTAEVLGDKYKLQPNEQPFNFIHSLLLFSDTFKIASETLSQPDNGRILNIRYDTYQVVEGSLYPSEIHVLASENDSATKINLTYRKIEPNVSIGFPFTIPEGYSEIQL
;
A
#
# COMPACT_ATOMS: atom_id res chain seq x y z
N MET A 1 10.58 65.09 -35.46
CA MET A 1 9.82 63.88 -35.85
C MET A 1 10.86 62.75 -35.98
N LYS A 2 11.24 62.00 -34.94
CA LYS A 2 10.52 60.87 -34.28
C LYS A 2 9.79 60.02 -35.35
N TYR A 3 10.00 58.71 -35.54
CA TYR A 3 10.08 57.61 -34.57
C TYR A 3 10.93 56.43 -35.13
N TYR A 4 12.02 56.05 -34.44
CA TYR A 4 12.26 54.79 -33.70
C TYR A 4 12.35 53.48 -34.50
N THR A 5 13.60 53.08 -34.72
CA THR A 5 14.11 51.72 -34.90
C THR A 5 13.59 50.78 -33.80
N LEU A 6 12.73 49.83 -34.16
CA LEU A 6 12.25 48.78 -33.25
C LEU A 6 13.04 47.48 -33.52
N ALA A 7 14.25 47.42 -32.97
CA ALA A 7 14.94 46.16 -32.73
C ALA A 7 14.32 45.54 -31.47
N LEU A 8 13.41 44.57 -31.66
CA LEU A 8 12.78 43.85 -30.56
C LEU A 8 13.83 42.89 -29.96
N LEU A 9 14.47 43.38 -28.91
CA LEU A 9 15.35 42.64 -28.02
C LEU A 9 14.52 41.55 -27.32
N CYS A 10 14.60 40.32 -27.83
CA CYS A 10 14.01 39.15 -27.21
C CYS A 10 14.93 38.70 -26.07
N THR A 11 14.89 39.42 -24.95
CA THR A 11 15.54 39.02 -23.70
C THR A 11 14.78 37.83 -23.12
N ILE A 12 15.30 36.63 -23.42
CA ILE A 12 14.86 35.39 -22.80
C ILE A 12 15.26 35.45 -21.33
N LEU A 13 14.29 35.76 -20.46
CA LEU A 13 14.41 35.57 -19.03
C LEU A 13 14.31 34.06 -18.75
N PHE A 14 15.44 33.36 -18.85
CA PHE A 14 15.58 32.07 -18.20
C PHE A 14 15.62 32.29 -16.69
N THR A 15 14.45 32.39 -16.06
CA THR A 15 14.33 32.21 -14.61
C THR A 15 14.68 30.77 -14.32
N ALA A 16 15.92 30.55 -13.88
CA ALA A 16 16.38 29.28 -13.35
C ALA A 16 15.38 28.81 -12.28
N CYS A 17 14.68 27.71 -12.55
CA CYS A 17 13.99 26.97 -11.50
C CYS A 17 15.03 26.62 -10.45
N LYS A 18 14.85 27.22 -9.27
CA LYS A 18 15.62 26.96 -8.07
C LYS A 18 15.39 25.49 -7.74
N GLY A 19 16.30 24.62 -8.18
CA GLY A 19 16.30 23.22 -7.80
C GLY A 19 16.18 23.14 -6.29
N THR A 20 15.13 22.48 -5.82
CA THR A 20 14.86 22.25 -4.42
C THR A 20 16.07 21.52 -3.87
N LYS A 21 16.95 22.23 -3.15
CA LYS A 21 18.05 21.63 -2.42
C LYS A 21 17.41 20.63 -1.45
N GLY A 22 17.66 19.34 -1.67
CA GLY A 22 17.33 18.31 -0.71
C GLY A 22 17.92 18.72 0.63
N ILE A 23 17.06 18.83 1.64
CA ILE A 23 17.47 19.11 3.02
C ILE A 23 18.17 17.83 3.49
N THR A 24 19.47 17.71 3.24
CA THR A 24 20.33 16.78 3.95
C THR A 24 20.61 17.37 5.33
N GLY A 25 19.58 17.45 6.17
CA GLY A 25 19.78 17.48 7.61
C GLY A 25 20.12 16.06 8.04
N GLU A 26 21.13 15.89 8.89
CA GLU A 26 21.39 14.58 9.49
C GLU A 26 20.11 14.07 10.18
N THR A 27 19.67 12.86 9.83
CA THR A 27 18.54 12.22 10.49
C THR A 27 18.87 12.07 11.98
N LYS A 28 18.05 12.65 12.84
CA LYS A 28 18.25 12.55 14.29
C LYS A 28 18.13 11.10 14.73
N ASN A 29 19.09 10.65 15.53
CA ASN A 29 18.98 9.36 16.21
C ASN A 29 17.84 9.40 17.23
N LEU A 30 16.82 8.56 17.03
CA LEU A 30 15.68 8.39 17.93
C LEU A 30 15.66 6.97 18.48
N THR A 31 15.08 6.81 19.67
CA THR A 31 14.82 5.48 20.22
C THR A 31 13.73 4.77 19.42
N ALA A 32 13.77 3.44 19.37
CA ALA A 32 12.73 2.64 18.73
C ALA A 32 11.33 3.01 19.25
N LYS A 33 11.18 3.19 20.57
CA LYS A 33 9.92 3.62 21.19
C LYS A 33 9.38 4.93 20.61
N ASN A 34 10.24 5.93 20.40
CA ASN A 34 9.82 7.23 19.87
C ASN A 34 9.45 7.12 18.38
N ILE A 35 10.19 6.31 17.61
CA ILE A 35 9.90 6.04 16.20
C ILE A 35 8.54 5.33 16.07
N VAL A 36 8.30 4.30 16.88
CA VAL A 36 7.02 3.57 16.91
C VAL A 36 5.86 4.50 17.29
N ALA A 37 6.00 5.30 18.36
CA ALA A 37 4.96 6.24 18.76
C ALA A 37 4.65 7.28 17.66
N ALA A 38 5.66 7.76 16.96
CA ALA A 38 5.49 8.68 15.84
C ALA A 38 4.84 8.00 14.63
N HIS A 39 5.19 6.75 14.33
CA HIS A 39 4.58 5.95 13.27
C HIS A 39 3.08 5.77 13.49
N LEU A 40 2.68 5.35 14.70
CA LEU A 40 1.28 5.14 15.06
C LEU A 40 0.46 6.43 14.96
N LYS A 41 1.05 7.57 15.36
CA LYS A 41 0.44 8.89 15.22
C LYS A 41 0.32 9.35 13.76
N ALA A 42 1.15 8.82 12.86
CA ALA A 42 1.12 9.14 11.45
C ALA A 42 0.08 8.32 10.66
N ALA A 43 -0.72 7.47 11.31
CA ALA A 43 -1.83 6.77 10.67
C ALA A 43 -2.81 7.75 10.01
N PRO A 44 -3.37 7.45 8.82
CA PRO A 44 -4.36 8.33 8.19
C PRO A 44 -5.67 8.34 8.99
N GLU A 45 -6.21 9.53 9.22
CA GLU A 45 -7.46 9.73 9.98
C GLU A 45 -8.64 9.90 9.03
N PHE A 46 -9.55 8.92 9.02
CA PHE A 46 -10.78 8.92 8.24
C PHE A 46 -11.77 7.91 8.81
N ASN A 47 -13.07 8.13 8.58
CA ASN A 47 -14.11 7.13 8.88
C ASN A 47 -14.38 6.23 7.67
N THR A 48 -14.56 6.86 6.50
CA THR A 48 -14.77 6.19 5.22
C THR A 48 -13.77 6.72 4.20
N MET A 49 -13.48 5.93 3.16
CA MET A 49 -12.61 6.34 2.06
C MET A 49 -13.11 5.74 0.75
N ALA A 50 -13.18 6.56 -0.30
CA ALA A 50 -13.29 6.09 -1.67
C ALA A 50 -11.98 6.36 -2.41
N ALA A 51 -11.53 5.42 -3.22
CA ALA A 51 -10.32 5.57 -4.01
C ALA A 51 -10.43 4.92 -5.40
N ARG A 52 -9.65 5.46 -6.33
CA ARG A 52 -9.41 4.84 -7.64
C ARG A 52 -7.97 4.37 -7.69
N VAL A 53 -7.78 3.07 -7.87
CA VAL A 53 -6.45 2.44 -7.77
C VAL A 53 -6.17 1.67 -9.06
N LEU A 54 -5.04 1.93 -9.70
CA LEU A 54 -4.52 1.05 -10.74
C LEU A 54 -3.82 -0.13 -10.05
N VAL A 55 -4.26 -1.34 -10.33
CA VAL A 55 -3.62 -2.57 -9.87
C VAL A 55 -2.94 -3.22 -11.06
N GLN A 56 -1.67 -3.56 -10.89
CA GLN A 56 -0.90 -4.37 -11.83
C GLN A 56 -0.48 -5.63 -11.10
N TYR A 57 -1.01 -6.77 -11.54
CA TYR A 57 -0.71 -8.08 -11.01
C TYR A 57 0.16 -8.83 -12.01
N GLU A 58 1.16 -9.54 -11.52
CA GLU A 58 2.03 -10.41 -12.30
C GLU A 58 2.41 -11.65 -11.49
N ASP A 59 2.26 -12.83 -12.09
CA ASP A 59 2.86 -14.08 -11.62
C ASP A 59 3.47 -14.85 -12.82
N ASP A 60 3.96 -16.07 -12.59
CA ASP A 60 4.59 -16.92 -13.60
C ASP A 60 3.72 -17.20 -14.84
N LYS A 61 2.39 -16.97 -14.76
CA LYS A 61 1.41 -17.36 -15.79
C LYS A 61 0.64 -16.18 -16.37
N LYS A 62 0.39 -15.12 -15.59
CA LYS A 62 -0.51 -14.02 -15.97
C LYS A 62 0.07 -12.67 -15.58
N GLN A 63 -0.12 -11.71 -16.48
CA GLN A 63 0.09 -10.30 -16.23
C GLN A 63 -1.20 -9.55 -16.54
N GLN A 64 -1.71 -8.78 -15.57
CA GLN A 64 -2.98 -8.07 -15.69
C GLN A 64 -2.85 -6.65 -15.14
N SER A 65 -3.48 -5.69 -15.81
CA SER A 65 -3.56 -4.31 -15.34
C SER A 65 -5.00 -3.82 -15.39
N ILE A 66 -5.52 -3.37 -14.25
CA ILE A 66 -6.91 -2.94 -14.12
C ILE A 66 -7.07 -1.80 -13.13
N THR A 67 -7.94 -0.84 -13.44
CA THR A 67 -8.28 0.22 -12.48
C THR A 67 -9.53 -0.16 -11.68
N ILE A 68 -9.36 -0.35 -10.38
CA ILE A 68 -10.44 -0.71 -9.46
C ILE A 68 -11.04 0.52 -8.77
N SER A 69 -12.27 0.38 -8.31
CA SER A 69 -12.83 1.23 -7.26
C SER A 69 -12.57 0.55 -5.92
N LEU A 70 -11.84 1.22 -5.04
CA LEU A 70 -11.62 0.83 -3.66
C LEU A 70 -12.53 1.67 -2.77
N ARG A 71 -13.19 1.04 -1.80
CA ARG A 71 -13.97 1.68 -0.75
C ARG A 71 -13.57 1.06 0.58
N MET A 72 -13.52 1.86 1.62
CA MET A 72 -13.13 1.41 2.95
C MET A 72 -13.97 2.11 4.00
N GLU A 73 -14.40 1.39 5.02
CA GLU A 73 -14.72 1.94 6.33
C GLU A 73 -13.67 1.45 7.30
N LYS A 74 -13.02 2.39 7.99
CA LYS A 74 -11.85 2.11 8.84
C LYS A 74 -12.22 1.06 9.88
N ASP A 75 -11.36 0.05 10.01
CA ASP A 75 -11.47 -1.04 10.98
C ASP A 75 -12.71 -1.95 10.81
N ARG A 76 -13.45 -1.84 9.69
CA ARG A 76 -14.68 -2.63 9.47
C ARG A 76 -14.78 -3.33 8.12
N VAL A 77 -14.57 -2.62 7.01
CA VAL A 77 -14.78 -3.21 5.68
C VAL A 77 -13.86 -2.61 4.63
N ILE A 78 -13.32 -3.47 3.78
CA ILE A 78 -12.62 -3.13 2.54
C ILE A 78 -13.43 -3.71 1.39
N TRP A 79 -13.81 -2.88 0.44
CA TRP A 79 -14.63 -3.26 -0.70
C TRP A 79 -13.94 -2.84 -1.99
N MET A 80 -13.89 -3.75 -2.93
CA MET A 80 -13.22 -3.55 -4.20
C MET A 80 -14.13 -3.95 -5.35
N LYS A 81 -14.13 -3.17 -6.41
CA LYS A 81 -14.81 -3.49 -7.67
C LYS A 81 -13.90 -3.20 -8.85
N ALA A 82 -13.71 -4.23 -9.67
CA ALA A 82 -13.08 -4.13 -10.97
C ALA A 82 -14.16 -4.12 -12.06
N SER A 83 -14.11 -3.13 -12.96
CA SER A 83 -15.06 -3.05 -14.08
C SER A 83 -14.46 -2.36 -15.29
N ILE A 84 -14.84 -2.83 -16.48
CA ILE A 84 -14.46 -2.25 -17.77
C ILE A 84 -15.74 -1.91 -18.52
N LEU A 85 -15.88 -0.66 -18.98
CA LEU A 85 -17.04 -0.18 -19.75
C LEU A 85 -18.40 -0.51 -19.09
N GLY A 86 -18.47 -0.41 -17.76
CA GLY A 86 -19.68 -0.71 -16.98
C GLY A 86 -19.89 -2.19 -16.64
N ILE A 87 -19.18 -3.11 -17.29
CA ILE A 87 -19.23 -4.54 -17.02
C ILE A 87 -18.38 -4.85 -15.79
N THR A 88 -18.97 -5.50 -14.79
CA THR A 88 -18.23 -5.93 -13.58
C THR A 88 -17.43 -7.18 -13.92
N LEU A 89 -16.13 -7.14 -13.64
CA LEU A 89 -15.24 -8.27 -13.84
C LEU A 89 -14.98 -9.03 -12.54
N ALA A 90 -14.86 -8.28 -11.44
CA ALA A 90 -14.73 -8.85 -10.11
C ALA A 90 -15.26 -7.88 -9.04
N LYS A 91 -15.71 -8.43 -7.92
CA LYS A 91 -15.84 -7.69 -6.66
C LYS A 91 -15.20 -8.49 -5.55
N ALA A 92 -14.70 -7.78 -4.55
CA ALA A 92 -14.32 -8.34 -3.27
C ALA A 92 -14.90 -7.50 -2.13
N MET A 93 -15.22 -8.17 -1.03
CA MET A 93 -15.58 -7.56 0.24
C MET A 93 -14.82 -8.31 1.34
N ILE A 94 -14.05 -7.57 2.12
CA ILE A 94 -13.26 -8.08 3.24
C ILE A 94 -13.81 -7.39 4.49
N THR A 95 -14.34 -8.17 5.43
CA THR A 95 -14.72 -7.72 6.78
C THR A 95 -13.72 -8.24 7.80
N THR A 96 -13.89 -7.89 9.07
CA THR A 96 -12.96 -8.24 10.15
C THR A 96 -12.66 -9.73 10.29
N ASP A 97 -13.55 -10.60 9.81
CA ASP A 97 -13.55 -12.05 10.01
C ASP A 97 -13.79 -12.85 8.72
N ARG A 98 -13.99 -12.19 7.57
CA ARG A 98 -14.46 -12.84 6.35
C ARG A 98 -13.92 -12.17 5.09
N VAL A 99 -13.56 -12.98 4.11
CA VAL A 99 -13.17 -12.57 2.76
C VAL A 99 -14.16 -13.17 1.78
N GLN A 100 -14.81 -12.32 1.00
CA GLN A 100 -15.71 -12.73 -0.07
C GLN A 100 -15.22 -12.11 -1.39
N TYR A 101 -15.14 -12.89 -2.46
CA TYR A 101 -14.93 -12.36 -3.79
C TYR A 101 -15.69 -13.17 -4.84
N TYR A 102 -15.96 -12.55 -5.99
CA TYR A 102 -16.35 -13.28 -7.19
C TYR A 102 -15.71 -12.66 -8.43
N GLU A 103 -15.54 -13.47 -9.47
CA GLU A 103 -15.09 -13.04 -10.80
C GLU A 103 -16.02 -13.58 -11.90
N THR A 104 -16.27 -12.75 -12.92
CA THR A 104 -17.33 -13.00 -13.91
C THR A 104 -16.85 -13.74 -15.15
N VAL A 105 -15.54 -13.94 -15.34
CA VAL A 105 -14.99 -14.58 -16.55
C VAL A 105 -15.08 -16.11 -16.43
N GLY A 106 -14.68 -16.65 -15.29
CA GLY A 106 -14.81 -18.08 -14.93
C GLY A 106 -16.08 -18.40 -14.14
N ASN A 107 -16.88 -17.40 -13.77
CA ASN A 107 -18.03 -17.53 -12.88
C ASN A 107 -17.65 -18.22 -11.57
N THR A 108 -16.54 -17.81 -10.97
CA THR A 108 -16.07 -18.37 -9.71
C THR A 108 -16.19 -17.39 -8.55
N TYR A 109 -16.34 -17.92 -7.34
CA TYR A 109 -16.39 -17.13 -6.11
C TYR A 109 -15.60 -17.80 -4.99
N PHE A 110 -15.28 -17.01 -3.96
CA PHE A 110 -14.77 -17.47 -2.68
C PHE A 110 -15.57 -16.80 -1.57
N ASP A 111 -15.83 -17.55 -0.51
CA ASP A 111 -16.52 -17.07 0.67
C ASP A 111 -16.00 -17.80 1.91
N GLY A 112 -15.01 -17.19 2.58
CA GLY A 112 -14.31 -17.86 3.67
C GLY A 112 -13.53 -16.89 4.56
N ASP A 113 -12.51 -17.41 5.22
CA ASP A 113 -11.59 -16.65 6.06
C ASP A 113 -10.44 -16.03 5.25
N PHE A 114 -9.38 -15.61 5.92
CA PHE A 114 -8.22 -14.96 5.31
C PHE A 114 -7.20 -15.92 4.68
N SER A 115 -7.48 -17.22 4.61
CA SER A 115 -6.62 -18.22 3.96
C SER A 115 -6.25 -17.80 2.54
N LEU A 116 -7.23 -17.37 1.73
CA LEU A 116 -6.99 -16.89 0.36
C LEU A 116 -5.93 -15.78 0.29
N LEU A 117 -6.02 -14.77 1.16
CA LEU A 117 -5.06 -13.66 1.19
C LEU A 117 -3.70 -14.10 1.74
N SER A 118 -3.72 -15.02 2.70
CA SER A 118 -2.52 -15.56 3.32
C SER A 118 -1.70 -16.40 2.35
N ASP A 119 -2.37 -17.21 1.53
CA ASP A 119 -1.74 -18.01 0.48
C ASP A 119 -1.11 -17.13 -0.60
N TRP A 120 -1.80 -16.06 -1.02
CA TRP A 120 -1.26 -15.11 -2.00
C TRP A 120 -0.02 -14.36 -1.52
N LEU A 121 0.05 -14.04 -0.22
CA LEU A 121 1.16 -13.29 0.36
C LEU A 121 2.22 -14.17 1.05
N GLY A 122 1.98 -15.49 1.11
CA GLY A 122 2.89 -16.46 1.72
C GLY A 122 3.00 -16.37 3.24
N THR A 123 2.16 -15.58 3.91
CA THR A 123 2.18 -15.36 5.35
C THR A 123 0.78 -15.12 5.88
N GLU A 124 0.56 -15.27 7.19
CA GLU A 124 -0.76 -15.04 7.79
C GLU A 124 -1.18 -13.58 7.65
N ILE A 125 -2.30 -13.36 6.98
CA ILE A 125 -2.94 -12.06 6.78
C ILE A 125 -4.26 -12.05 7.53
N ASP A 126 -4.54 -10.96 8.22
CA ASP A 126 -5.84 -10.66 8.83
C ASP A 126 -6.36 -9.33 8.26
N PHE A 127 -7.53 -8.88 8.75
CA PHE A 127 -8.12 -7.62 8.31
C PHE A 127 -7.17 -6.43 8.55
N GLN A 128 -6.56 -6.37 9.73
CA GLN A 128 -5.70 -5.27 10.15
C GLN A 128 -4.48 -5.16 9.26
N LYS A 129 -3.82 -6.28 8.95
CA LYS A 129 -2.69 -6.34 8.02
C LYS A 129 -3.11 -5.91 6.61
N ALA A 130 -4.23 -6.43 6.09
CA ALA A 130 -4.73 -6.05 4.77
C ALA A 130 -5.02 -4.53 4.70
N GLN A 131 -5.64 -3.97 5.75
CA GLN A 131 -5.87 -2.53 5.87
C GLN A 131 -4.56 -1.74 5.98
N SER A 132 -3.63 -2.20 6.82
CA SER A 132 -2.32 -1.56 7.03
C SER A 132 -1.53 -1.43 5.73
N ILE A 133 -1.51 -2.47 4.90
CA ILE A 133 -0.87 -2.44 3.57
C ILE A 133 -1.46 -1.31 2.73
N LEU A 134 -2.79 -1.22 2.64
CA LEU A 134 -3.46 -0.21 1.82
C LEU A 134 -3.25 1.23 2.34
N LEU A 135 -2.91 1.41 3.61
CA LEU A 135 -2.75 2.70 4.28
C LEU A 135 -1.28 3.09 4.56
N GLY A 136 -0.31 2.26 4.17
CA GLY A 136 1.11 2.51 4.46
C GLY A 136 1.40 2.49 5.97
N GLN A 137 0.80 1.53 6.66
CA GLN A 137 1.05 1.23 8.08
C GLN A 137 1.71 -0.13 8.20
N SER A 138 2.38 -0.37 9.33
CA SER A 138 3.03 -1.65 9.55
C SER A 138 2.02 -2.81 9.59
N ILE A 139 2.41 -3.95 9.02
CA ILE A 139 1.72 -5.24 9.17
C ILE A 139 2.11 -5.98 10.45
N PHE A 140 3.07 -5.46 11.22
CA PHE A 140 3.55 -6.03 12.47
C PHE A 140 3.04 -5.21 13.66
N ASN A 141 2.77 -5.87 14.78
CA ASN A 141 2.46 -5.18 16.02
C ASN A 141 3.74 -4.57 16.63
N LEU A 142 3.93 -3.27 16.43
CA LEU A 142 5.09 -2.55 16.93
C LEU A 142 4.97 -2.13 18.42
N GLU A 143 3.76 -2.02 18.96
CA GLU A 143 3.52 -1.50 20.32
C GLU A 143 4.04 -2.44 21.40
N ASN A 144 3.86 -3.74 21.19
CA ASN A 144 4.23 -4.78 22.15
C ASN A 144 5.63 -5.35 21.91
N GLY A 145 6.28 -4.97 20.81
CA GLY A 145 7.56 -5.53 20.41
C GLY A 145 8.75 -4.80 21.03
N LYS A 146 9.80 -5.57 21.34
CA LYS A 146 11.12 -5.02 21.64
C LYS A 146 11.89 -4.88 20.33
N TYR A 147 12.05 -3.65 19.87
CA TYR A 147 12.74 -3.31 18.64
C TYR A 147 14.04 -2.55 18.92
N THR A 148 15.06 -2.81 18.12
CA THR A 148 16.20 -1.91 17.95
C THR A 148 15.90 -0.92 16.83
N ALA A 149 16.56 0.24 16.89
CA ALA A 149 16.48 1.27 15.87
C ALA A 149 17.88 1.67 15.40
N GLU A 150 18.02 1.82 14.09
CA GLU A 150 19.22 2.31 13.43
C GLU A 150 18.85 3.40 12.42
N VAL A 151 19.68 4.42 12.27
CA VAL A 151 19.53 5.42 11.21
C VAL A 151 20.26 4.95 9.96
N LEU A 152 19.53 4.82 8.86
CA LEU A 152 20.06 4.50 7.53
C LEU A 152 19.70 5.63 6.57
N GLY A 153 20.61 6.61 6.45
CA GLY A 153 20.39 7.79 5.62
C GLY A 153 19.20 8.64 6.11
N ASP A 154 18.16 8.74 5.29
CA ASP A 154 16.89 9.43 5.55
C ASP A 154 15.80 8.51 6.14
N LYS A 155 16.19 7.33 6.65
CA LYS A 155 15.26 6.32 7.16
C LYS A 155 15.66 5.81 8.54
N TYR A 156 14.67 5.35 9.28
CA TYR A 156 14.84 4.54 10.48
C TYR A 156 14.64 3.07 10.11
N LYS A 157 15.61 2.21 10.44
CA LYS A 157 15.44 0.77 10.41
C LYS A 157 14.97 0.28 11.77
N LEU A 158 13.86 -0.45 11.80
CA LEU A 158 13.39 -1.19 12.97
C LEU A 158 13.55 -2.69 12.74
N GLN A 159 14.11 -3.38 13.74
CA GLN A 159 14.24 -4.83 13.75
C GLN A 159 13.93 -5.37 15.15
N PRO A 160 13.21 -6.49 15.30
CA PRO A 160 13.06 -7.14 16.60
C PRO A 160 14.41 -7.42 17.24
N ASN A 161 14.50 -7.26 18.56
CA ASN A 161 15.69 -7.64 19.32
C ASN A 161 16.02 -9.13 19.15
N GLU A 162 14.97 -9.95 19.05
CA GLU A 162 15.03 -11.38 18.81
C GLU A 162 14.06 -11.71 17.68
N GLN A 163 14.58 -12.34 16.61
CA GLN A 163 13.74 -12.81 15.51
C GLN A 163 13.09 -14.14 15.92
N PRO A 164 11.77 -14.32 15.73
CA PRO A 164 11.16 -15.63 15.91
C PRO A 164 11.78 -16.66 14.95
N PHE A 165 11.70 -17.93 15.35
CA PHE A 165 12.16 -19.03 14.50
C PHE A 165 11.43 -19.03 13.15
N ASN A 166 12.18 -19.13 12.06
CA ASN A 166 11.65 -19.13 10.69
C ASN A 166 10.73 -17.93 10.36
N PHE A 167 10.95 -16.78 11.01
CA PHE A 167 10.18 -15.56 10.78
C PHE A 167 11.07 -14.34 11.04
N ILE A 168 11.78 -13.91 10.00
CA ILE A 168 12.75 -12.82 10.09
C ILE A 168 12.14 -11.60 9.44
N HIS A 169 11.90 -10.53 10.21
CA HIS A 169 11.33 -9.30 9.66
C HIS A 169 12.09 -8.04 10.03
N SER A 170 11.94 -7.02 9.20
CA SER A 170 12.47 -5.69 9.41
C SER A 170 11.65 -4.63 8.69
N LEU A 171 11.73 -3.40 9.16
CA LEU A 171 11.02 -2.25 8.60
C LEU A 171 11.99 -1.12 8.34
N LEU A 172 11.74 -0.37 7.27
CA LEU A 172 12.30 0.96 7.06
C LEU A 172 11.17 1.98 7.12
N LEU A 173 11.37 3.07 7.86
CA LEU A 173 10.44 4.18 7.95
C LEU A 173 11.13 5.46 7.49
N PHE A 174 10.46 6.28 6.69
CA PHE A 174 10.97 7.61 6.34
C PHE A 174 11.12 8.47 7.60
N SER A 175 12.27 9.13 7.77
CA SER A 175 12.57 9.82 9.02
C SER A 175 11.82 11.14 9.21
N ASP A 176 11.30 11.73 8.14
CA ASP A 176 10.54 12.97 8.13
C ASP A 176 9.05 12.77 8.43
N THR A 177 8.48 11.66 7.99
CA THR A 177 7.04 11.36 8.04
C THR A 177 6.68 10.20 8.96
N PHE A 178 7.66 9.38 9.35
CA PHE A 178 7.46 8.13 10.10
C PHE A 178 6.53 7.14 9.40
N LYS A 179 6.31 7.30 8.10
CA LYS A 179 5.59 6.35 7.26
C LYS A 179 6.51 5.22 6.83
N ILE A 180 5.93 4.04 6.58
CA ILE A 180 6.70 2.89 6.11
C ILE A 180 7.27 3.21 4.72
N ALA A 181 8.58 3.05 4.57
CA ALA A 181 9.26 3.00 3.27
C ALA A 181 9.28 1.57 2.74
N SER A 182 9.57 0.59 3.59
CA SER A 182 9.47 -0.83 3.24
C SER A 182 9.33 -1.75 4.44
N GLU A 183 8.73 -2.91 4.21
CA GLU A 183 8.65 -4.04 5.14
C GLU A 183 9.17 -5.30 4.44
N THR A 184 9.95 -6.09 5.18
CA THR A 184 10.46 -7.39 4.73
C THR A 184 10.09 -8.45 5.73
N LEU A 185 9.63 -9.60 5.25
CA LEU A 185 9.46 -10.83 6.02
C LEU A 185 10.10 -11.99 5.24
N SER A 186 10.83 -12.84 5.94
CA SER A 186 11.42 -14.05 5.39
C SER A 186 11.13 -15.25 6.28
N GLN A 187 10.72 -16.36 5.66
CA GLN A 187 10.54 -17.67 6.29
C GLN A 187 11.45 -18.68 5.56
N PRO A 188 12.75 -18.77 5.92
CA PRO A 188 13.75 -19.54 5.20
C PRO A 188 13.42 -21.02 5.00
N ASP A 189 12.82 -21.69 5.99
CA ASP A 189 12.49 -23.12 5.91
C ASP A 189 11.41 -23.41 4.86
N ASN A 190 10.61 -22.39 4.52
CA ASN A 190 9.58 -22.46 3.47
C ASN A 190 10.05 -21.83 2.14
N GLY A 191 11.24 -21.23 2.11
CA GLY A 191 11.69 -20.44 0.96
C GLY A 191 10.80 -19.22 0.68
N ARG A 192 10.10 -18.69 1.68
CA ARG A 192 9.15 -17.59 1.51
C ARG A 192 9.75 -16.23 1.83
N ILE A 193 9.45 -15.24 1.01
CA ILE A 193 9.83 -13.84 1.22
C ILE A 193 8.64 -12.96 0.84
N LEU A 194 8.30 -12.02 1.72
CA LEU A 194 7.37 -10.93 1.44
C LEU A 194 8.12 -9.61 1.55
N ASN A 195 8.05 -8.80 0.50
CA ASN A 195 8.53 -7.43 0.46
C ASN A 195 7.38 -6.49 0.12
N ILE A 196 7.18 -5.47 0.94
CA ILE A 196 6.20 -4.40 0.70
C ILE A 196 6.98 -3.09 0.69
N ARG A 197 6.86 -2.30 -0.37
CA ARG A 197 7.57 -1.04 -0.56
C ARG A 197 6.61 0.09 -0.92
N TYR A 198 6.84 1.26 -0.36
CA TYR A 198 6.09 2.48 -0.61
C TYR A 198 7.04 3.55 -1.15
N ASP A 199 6.81 4.00 -2.38
CA ASP A 199 7.77 4.88 -3.06
C ASP A 199 7.60 6.33 -2.62
N THR A 200 6.36 6.80 -2.59
CA THR A 200 6.00 8.15 -2.15
C THR A 200 4.65 8.16 -1.46
N TYR A 201 4.41 9.21 -0.68
CA TYR A 201 3.14 9.50 -0.03
C TYR A 201 2.57 10.82 -0.54
N GLN A 202 1.24 10.92 -0.56
CA GLN A 202 0.50 12.13 -0.89
C GLN A 202 -0.28 12.63 0.32
N VAL A 203 -0.35 13.96 0.47
CA VAL A 203 -1.16 14.60 1.50
C VAL A 203 -2.58 14.78 0.97
N VAL A 204 -3.56 14.18 1.64
CA VAL A 204 -4.98 14.32 1.34
C VAL A 204 -5.69 14.68 2.64
N GLU A 205 -6.34 15.85 2.66
CA GLU A 205 -7.01 16.40 3.85
C GLU A 205 -6.14 16.39 5.12
N GLY A 206 -4.84 16.66 4.96
CA GLY A 206 -3.88 16.72 6.08
C GLY A 206 -3.31 15.38 6.54
N SER A 207 -3.80 14.25 6.00
CA SER A 207 -3.25 12.90 6.26
C SER A 207 -2.37 12.42 5.11
N LEU A 208 -1.37 11.59 5.42
CA LEU A 208 -0.49 10.97 4.43
C LEU A 208 -1.01 9.61 4.00
N TYR A 209 -1.24 9.42 2.70
CA TYR A 209 -1.63 8.15 2.08
C TYR A 209 -0.57 7.70 1.07
N PRO A 210 -0.38 6.40 0.85
CA PRO A 210 0.50 5.92 -0.21
C PRO A 210 0.08 6.45 -1.59
N SER A 211 1.06 6.87 -2.39
CA SER A 211 0.85 7.09 -3.83
C SER A 211 0.98 5.78 -4.58
N GLU A 212 2.01 5.00 -4.24
CA GLU A 212 2.34 3.72 -4.86
C GLU A 212 2.71 2.69 -3.79
N ILE A 213 2.27 1.45 -4.00
CA ILE A 213 2.58 0.30 -3.17
C ILE A 213 3.10 -0.81 -4.10
N HIS A 214 4.22 -1.41 -3.75
CA HIS A 214 4.79 -2.55 -4.44
C HIS A 214 4.87 -3.73 -3.49
N VAL A 215 4.15 -4.80 -3.81
CA VAL A 215 4.18 -6.05 -3.06
C VAL A 215 4.89 -7.09 -3.94
N LEU A 216 5.88 -7.77 -3.36
CA LEU A 216 6.53 -8.94 -3.94
C LEU A 216 6.46 -10.06 -2.90
N ALA A 217 5.68 -11.09 -3.20
CA ALA A 217 5.63 -12.32 -2.42
C ALA A 217 6.27 -13.43 -3.27
N SER A 218 7.27 -14.12 -2.73
CA SER A 218 7.92 -15.24 -3.41
C SER A 218 7.94 -16.47 -2.52
N GLU A 219 7.81 -17.64 -3.13
CA GLU A 219 7.95 -18.94 -2.50
C GLU A 219 8.80 -19.83 -3.41
N ASN A 220 10.01 -20.13 -2.97
CA ASN A 220 11.03 -20.81 -3.77
C ASN A 220 11.27 -20.07 -5.10
N ASP A 221 11.00 -20.72 -6.23
CA ASP A 221 11.22 -20.16 -7.58
C ASP A 221 10.02 -19.38 -8.12
N SER A 222 8.87 -19.40 -7.43
CA SER A 222 7.67 -18.69 -7.86
C SER A 222 7.55 -17.33 -7.17
N ALA A 223 7.08 -16.32 -7.91
CA ALA A 223 6.86 -14.99 -7.38
C ALA A 223 5.55 -14.37 -7.87
N THR A 224 4.90 -13.66 -6.98
CA THR A 224 3.74 -12.80 -7.25
C THR A 224 4.11 -11.36 -6.98
N LYS A 225 3.88 -10.50 -7.96
CA LYS A 225 4.10 -9.06 -7.89
C LYS A 225 2.78 -8.32 -8.02
N ILE A 226 2.51 -7.42 -7.09
CA ILE A 226 1.30 -6.58 -7.08
C ILE A 226 1.73 -5.13 -6.90
N ASN A 227 1.56 -4.31 -7.94
CA ASN A 227 1.74 -2.86 -7.82
C ASN A 227 0.37 -2.18 -7.74
N LEU A 228 0.24 -1.23 -6.82
CA LEU A 228 -0.95 -0.41 -6.65
C LEU A 228 -0.56 1.05 -6.83
N THR A 229 -1.27 1.79 -7.68
CA THR A 229 -1.10 3.24 -7.84
C THR A 229 -2.42 3.95 -7.53
N TYR A 230 -2.44 4.74 -6.46
CA TYR A 230 -3.58 5.56 -6.09
C TYR A 230 -3.72 6.76 -7.03
N ARG A 231 -4.76 6.74 -7.87
CA ARG A 231 -5.09 7.83 -8.81
C ARG A 231 -5.94 8.92 -8.19
N LYS A 232 -6.76 8.55 -7.20
CA LYS A 232 -7.64 9.47 -6.47
C LYS A 232 -7.95 8.86 -5.10
N ILE A 233 -7.97 9.70 -4.08
CA ILE A 233 -8.36 9.36 -2.71
C ILE A 233 -9.33 10.44 -2.24
N GLU A 234 -10.46 10.01 -1.69
CA GLU A 234 -11.52 10.86 -1.13
C GLU A 234 -11.87 10.30 0.25
N PRO A 235 -11.29 10.83 1.34
CA PRO A 235 -11.68 10.44 2.69
C PRO A 235 -13.01 11.07 3.09
N ASN A 236 -13.67 10.49 4.08
CA ASN A 236 -14.89 10.97 4.74
C ASN A 236 -16.10 11.22 3.81
N VAL A 237 -16.17 10.51 2.68
CA VAL A 237 -17.30 10.58 1.74
C VAL A 237 -18.37 9.54 2.06
N SER A 238 -19.63 9.89 1.78
CA SER A 238 -20.77 8.98 1.93
C SER A 238 -20.70 7.88 0.88
N ILE A 239 -20.52 6.63 1.32
CA ILE A 239 -20.36 5.45 0.46
C ILE A 239 -21.14 4.26 0.99
N GLY A 240 -21.46 3.33 0.08
CA GLY A 240 -22.02 2.02 0.43
C GLY A 240 -21.13 0.88 -0.04
N PHE A 241 -21.41 -0.31 0.46
CA PHE A 241 -20.63 -1.53 0.21
C PHE A 241 -21.49 -2.64 -0.41
N PRO A 242 -22.15 -2.42 -1.58
CA PRO A 242 -23.04 -3.41 -2.16
C PRO A 242 -22.26 -4.64 -2.64
N PHE A 243 -22.58 -5.80 -2.08
CA PHE A 243 -21.95 -7.07 -2.45
C PHE A 243 -22.98 -8.19 -2.39
N THR A 244 -23.04 -8.97 -3.46
CA THR A 244 -23.88 -10.16 -3.58
C THR A 244 -23.20 -11.05 -4.61
N ILE A 245 -22.95 -12.31 -4.22
CA ILE A 245 -22.41 -13.31 -5.12
C ILE A 245 -23.53 -13.69 -6.11
N PRO A 246 -23.30 -13.62 -7.43
CA PRO A 246 -24.33 -14.00 -8.39
C PRO A 246 -24.68 -15.49 -8.31
N GLU A 247 -25.92 -15.84 -8.62
CA GLU A 247 -26.35 -17.23 -8.72
C GLU A 247 -25.61 -17.96 -9.85
N GLY A 248 -25.39 -19.27 -9.67
CA GLY A 248 -24.77 -20.14 -10.68
C GLY A 248 -23.24 -20.06 -10.74
N TYR A 249 -22.60 -19.32 -9.84
CA TYR A 249 -21.15 -19.29 -9.72
C TYR A 249 -20.65 -20.50 -8.93
N SER A 250 -19.45 -20.97 -9.25
CA SER A 250 -18.79 -22.10 -8.59
C SER A 250 -17.81 -21.63 -7.54
N GLU A 251 -17.84 -22.23 -6.36
CA GLU A 251 -16.86 -21.93 -5.30
C GLU A 251 -15.48 -22.46 -5.69
N ILE A 252 -14.44 -21.62 -5.53
CA ILE A 252 -13.07 -22.08 -5.66
C ILE A 252 -12.66 -22.92 -4.45
N GLN A 253 -11.77 -23.88 -4.66
CA GLN A 253 -11.09 -24.61 -3.60
C GLN A 253 -9.65 -24.10 -3.53
N LEU A 254 -9.16 -23.86 -2.30
CA LEU A 254 -7.78 -23.48 -2.03
C LEU A 254 -6.86 -24.69 -2.10
#